data_AF-A0A957MC81-F1
#
_entry.id   AF-A0A957MC81-F1
#
_cell.length_a   1.000
_cell.length_b   1.000
_cell.length_c   1.000
_cell.angle_alpha   90.00
_cell.angle_beta   90.00
_cell.angle_gamma   90.00
#
_symmetry.space_group_name_H-M   'P 1'
#
loop_
_entity.id
_entity.type
_entity.pdbx_description
1 polymer ?
#
loop_
_entity_poly.entity_id
_entity_poly.type
_entity_poly.pdbx_seq_one_letter_code
_entity_poly.pdbx_strand_id
1 'polypeptide(L)'
;GRQYQDHALITLRFISGAIGHIEASWSHPRGNFRTRIEVAGDGGLVEWDSLDRPALVAELYDAEQGFRHLGSSPSSVTDEPYYAELAHFVAVVEGRAEPVVTARDGLEAVRVALAAIESMRTGRPTTMRDFGG
;
A
#
# COMPACT_ATOMS: atom_id res chain seq x y z
N GLY A 1 -5.00 -10.75 26.98
CA GLY A 1 -5.41 -10.32 25.63
C GLY A 1 -4.24 -9.63 24.98
N ARG A 2 -3.89 -9.97 23.73
CA ARG A 2 -2.86 -9.22 23.00
C ARG A 2 -3.38 -7.79 22.78
N GLN A 3 -2.58 -6.78 23.11
CA GLN A 3 -2.78 -5.43 22.60
C GLN A 3 -2.59 -5.51 21.08
N TYR A 4 -3.63 -5.15 20.33
CA TYR A 4 -3.49 -4.96 18.89
C TYR A 4 -2.79 -3.63 18.67
N GLN A 5 -1.73 -3.63 17.87
CA GLN A 5 -1.06 -2.41 17.44
C GLN A 5 -1.88 -1.86 16.27
N ASP A 6 -2.76 -0.91 16.58
CA ASP A 6 -3.63 -0.29 15.58
C ASP A 6 -2.90 0.78 14.76
N HIS A 7 -1.67 1.13 15.15
CA HIS A 7 -0.85 2.14 14.50
C HIS A 7 0.63 1.77 14.57
N ALA A 8 1.37 2.01 13.49
CA ALA A 8 2.81 1.83 13.41
C ALA A 8 3.45 2.94 12.57
N LEU A 9 4.62 3.41 13.02
CA LEU A 9 5.50 4.29 12.26
C LEU A 9 6.85 3.59 12.05
N ILE A 10 7.24 3.42 10.79
CA ILE A 10 8.46 2.72 10.39
C ILE A 10 9.37 3.72 9.69
N THR A 11 10.62 3.81 10.13
CA THR A 11 11.66 4.62 9.48
C THR A 11 12.64 3.70 8.75
N LEU A 12 12.84 3.95 7.46
CA LEU A 12 13.76 3.22 6.61
C LEU A 12 14.93 4.12 6.21
N ARG A 13 16.13 3.54 6.12
CA ARG A 13 17.28 4.18 5.49
C ARG A 13 17.66 3.38 4.25
N PHE A 14 17.59 4.02 3.09
CA PHE A 14 17.97 3.42 1.82
C PHE A 14 19.50 3.43 1.64
N ILE A 15 20.00 2.61 0.72
CA ILE A 15 21.44 2.52 0.39
C ILE A 15 22.00 3.88 -0.04
N SER A 16 21.19 4.69 -0.72
CA SER A 16 21.54 6.06 -1.12
C SER A 16 21.70 7.04 0.04
N GLY A 17 21.29 6.66 1.26
CA GLY A 17 21.22 7.55 2.42
C GLY A 17 19.87 8.24 2.60
N ALA A 18 18.97 8.16 1.61
CA ALA A 18 17.61 8.68 1.72
C ALA A 18 16.86 8.03 2.89
N ILE A 19 15.94 8.79 3.49
CA ILE A 19 15.09 8.35 4.58
C ILE A 19 13.66 8.19 4.09
N GLY A 20 13.03 7.06 4.39
CA GLY A 20 11.61 6.83 4.16
C GLY A 20 10.86 6.71 5.49
N HIS A 21 9.65 7.27 5.53
CA HIS A 21 8.72 7.07 6.63
C HIS A 21 7.49 6.34 6.10
N ILE A 22 7.08 5.30 6.80
CA ILE A 22 5.85 4.56 6.50
C ILE A 22 4.97 4.61 7.74
N GLU A 23 3.77 5.15 7.57
CA GLU A 23 2.71 5.12 8.57
C GLU A 23 1.67 4.09 8.15
N ALA A 24 1.28 3.21 9.07
CA ALA A 24 0.19 2.27 8.88
C ALA A 24 -0.76 2.37 10.08
N SER A 25 -2.05 2.64 9.84
CA SER A 25 -3.01 2.91 10.91
C SER A 25 -4.41 2.39 10.59
N TRP A 26 -4.91 1.51 11.47
CA TRP A 26 -6.29 1.04 11.53
C TRP A 26 -7.15 1.87 12.49
N SER A 27 -6.60 2.90 13.13
CA SER A 27 -7.31 3.75 14.09
C SER A 27 -8.25 4.78 13.44
N HIS A 28 -8.28 4.87 12.11
CA HIS A 28 -9.18 5.75 11.38
C HIS A 28 -10.66 5.31 11.50
N PRO A 29 -11.62 6.24 11.36
CA PRO A 29 -13.03 5.88 11.27
C PRO A 29 -13.27 4.80 10.21
N ARG A 30 -14.10 3.81 10.54
CA ARG A 30 -14.41 2.69 9.65
C ARG A 30 -14.91 3.19 8.30
N GLY A 31 -14.48 2.53 7.22
CA GLY A 31 -14.84 2.86 5.85
C GLY A 31 -13.88 3.82 5.14
N ASN A 32 -12.90 4.40 5.84
CA ASN A 32 -11.90 5.27 5.22
C ASN A 32 -10.58 4.51 5.02
N PHE A 33 -10.29 4.15 3.77
CA PHE A 33 -8.99 3.59 3.37
C PHE A 33 -8.24 4.62 2.52
N ARG A 34 -7.21 5.23 3.11
CA ARG A 34 -6.40 6.28 2.50
C ARG A 34 -5.01 5.76 2.23
N THR A 35 -4.51 6.05 1.03
CA THR A 35 -3.11 5.90 0.68
C THR A 35 -2.58 7.28 0.28
N ARG A 36 -1.47 7.69 0.89
CA ARG A 36 -0.75 8.92 0.54
C ARG A 36 0.70 8.59 0.27
N ILE A 37 1.26 9.22 -0.75
CA ILE A 37 2.67 9.08 -1.13
C ILE A 37 3.26 10.48 -1.28
N GLU A 38 4.45 10.69 -0.71
CA GLU A 38 5.21 11.92 -0.84
C GLU A 38 6.67 11.55 -1.14
N VAL A 39 7.24 12.19 -2.16
CA VAL A 39 8.64 12.00 -2.56
C VAL A 39 9.29 13.36 -2.74
N ALA A 40 10.23 13.68 -1.86
CA ALA A 40 11.02 14.90 -1.90
C ALA A 40 12.44 14.62 -2.41
N GLY A 41 12.98 15.53 -3.23
CA GLY A 41 14.36 15.50 -3.68
C GLY A 41 14.85 16.88 -4.09
N ASP A 42 16.08 16.96 -4.62
CA ASP A 42 16.71 18.24 -4.96
C ASP A 42 15.94 19.06 -6.01
N GLY A 43 15.13 18.38 -6.84
CA GLY A 43 14.31 18.98 -7.89
C GLY A 43 12.90 19.37 -7.47
N GLY A 44 12.49 19.10 -6.22
CA GLY A 44 11.17 19.43 -5.71
C GLY A 44 10.44 18.27 -5.03
N LEU A 45 9.12 18.40 -4.99
CA LEU A 45 8.21 17.53 -4.23
C LEU A 45 7.12 16.98 -5.15
N VAL A 46 6.90 15.67 -5.08
CA VAL A 46 5.75 15.00 -5.70
C VAL A 46 4.89 14.41 -4.59
N GLU A 47 3.59 14.72 -4.64
CA GLU A 47 2.60 14.23 -3.70
C GLU A 47 1.43 13.59 -4.44
N TRP A 48 0.86 12.56 -3.83
CA TRP A 48 -0.37 11.94 -4.28
C TRP A 48 -1.20 11.49 -3.07
N ASP A 49 -2.51 11.68 -3.14
CA ASP A 49 -3.45 11.30 -2.10
C ASP A 49 -4.67 10.62 -2.71
N SER A 50 -5.01 9.42 -2.22
CA SER A 50 -6.17 8.68 -2.72
C SER A 50 -7.50 9.37 -2.43
N LEU A 51 -7.51 10.34 -1.49
CA LEU A 51 -8.67 11.15 -1.15
C LEU A 51 -8.76 12.45 -1.96
N ASP A 52 -7.80 12.76 -2.82
CA ASP A 52 -7.92 13.85 -3.81
C ASP A 52 -8.88 13.42 -4.93
N ARG A 53 -10.15 13.23 -4.55
CA ARG A 53 -11.29 12.89 -5.40
C ARG A 53 -12.23 14.11 -5.50
N PRO A 54 -13.09 14.19 -6.53
CA PRO A 54 -14.11 15.22 -6.58
C PRO A 54 -14.94 15.24 -5.29
N ALA A 55 -15.36 16.43 -4.86
CA ALA A 55 -15.90 16.73 -3.54
C ALA A 55 -17.17 15.93 -3.11
N LEU A 56 -17.72 15.07 -3.97
CA LEU A 56 -18.87 14.23 -3.67
C LEU A 56 -18.65 12.82 -4.24
N VAL A 57 -18.53 11.85 -3.34
CA VAL A 57 -18.66 10.41 -3.64
C VAL A 57 -19.93 9.95 -2.94
N ALA A 58 -20.90 9.43 -3.70
CA ALA A 58 -22.16 8.96 -3.15
C ALA A 58 -22.18 7.43 -3.12
N GLU A 59 -22.16 6.86 -1.91
CA GLU A 59 -22.37 5.43 -1.71
C GLU A 59 -23.84 5.20 -1.38
N LEU A 60 -24.58 4.63 -2.32
CA LEU A 60 -25.99 4.32 -2.13
C LEU A 60 -26.13 2.84 -1.80
N TYR A 61 -26.70 2.51 -0.65
CA TYR A 61 -27.08 1.15 -0.33
C TYR A 61 -28.48 0.85 -0.88
N ASP A 62 -28.59 -0.15 -1.73
CA ASP A 62 -29.86 -0.69 -2.24
C ASP A 62 -30.12 -2.06 -1.60
N ALA A 63 -31.34 -2.28 -1.10
CA ALA A 63 -31.67 -3.49 -0.36
C ALA A 63 -31.76 -4.75 -1.25
N GLU A 64 -31.92 -4.61 -2.56
CA GLU A 64 -31.95 -5.71 -3.53
C GLU A 64 -30.60 -5.88 -4.25
N GLN A 65 -29.85 -4.79 -4.45
CA GLN A 65 -28.63 -4.73 -5.28
C GLN A 65 -27.32 -4.51 -4.48
N GLY A 66 -27.40 -4.27 -3.18
CA GLY A 66 -26.26 -4.04 -2.30
C GLY A 66 -25.67 -2.62 -2.40
N PHE A 67 -24.41 -2.47 -1.98
CA PHE A 67 -23.71 -1.18 -2.05
C PHE A 67 -23.44 -0.77 -3.51
N ARG A 68 -23.91 0.41 -3.88
CA ARG A 68 -23.69 1.05 -5.18
C ARG A 68 -22.87 2.31 -4.99
N HIS A 69 -21.58 2.24 -5.29
CA HIS A 69 -20.72 3.42 -5.40
C HIS A 69 -21.07 4.20 -6.67
N LEU A 70 -21.56 5.43 -6.51
CA LEU A 70 -21.56 6.45 -7.55
C LEU A 70 -20.21 7.18 -7.45
N GLY A 71 -19.21 6.61 -8.13
CA GLY A 71 -17.81 7.05 -8.11
C GLY A 71 -16.87 5.91 -7.68
N SER A 72 -16.10 5.38 -8.63
CA SER A 72 -15.18 4.23 -8.52
C SER A 72 -15.80 2.97 -7.91
N SER A 73 -16.43 2.13 -8.74
CA SER A 73 -16.65 0.72 -8.40
C SER A 73 -15.31 -0.03 -8.50
N PRO A 74 -15.03 -1.03 -7.64
CA PRO A 74 -13.90 -1.96 -7.81
C PRO A 74 -13.87 -2.72 -9.16
N SER A 75 -14.90 -2.54 -9.99
CA SER A 75 -15.05 -3.14 -11.31
C SER A 75 -15.06 -2.12 -12.47
N SER A 76 -14.81 -0.83 -12.23
CA SER A 76 -14.81 0.18 -13.31
C SER A 76 -13.48 0.22 -14.06
N VAL A 77 -13.51 0.05 -15.38
CA VAL A 77 -12.35 -0.09 -16.28
C VAL A 77 -11.43 1.15 -16.32
N THR A 78 -11.89 2.32 -15.89
CA THR A 78 -11.24 3.59 -16.22
C THR A 78 -10.20 4.09 -15.22
N ASP A 79 -10.12 3.54 -13.99
CA ASP A 79 -9.12 4.01 -13.01
C ASP A 79 -9.05 3.11 -11.75
N GLU A 80 -8.97 1.79 -11.95
CA GLU A 80 -9.05 0.82 -10.85
C GLU A 80 -7.74 0.00 -10.79
N PRO A 81 -6.92 0.17 -9.74
CA PRO A 81 -5.61 -0.46 -9.65
C PRO A 81 -5.67 -1.99 -9.57
N TYR A 82 -6.71 -2.56 -8.95
CA TYR A 82 -6.93 -4.01 -8.91
C TYR A 82 -7.37 -4.57 -10.27
N TYR A 83 -8.16 -3.83 -11.06
CA TYR A 83 -8.47 -4.22 -12.43
C TYR A 83 -7.19 -4.27 -13.27
N ALA A 84 -6.35 -3.25 -13.18
CA ALA A 84 -5.07 -3.22 -13.88
C ALA A 84 -4.15 -4.37 -13.45
N GLU A 85 -4.06 -4.64 -12.14
CA GLU A 85 -3.30 -5.76 -11.59
C GLU A 85 -3.80 -7.12 -12.11
N LEU A 86 -5.11 -7.37 -12.05
CA LEU A 86 -5.72 -8.62 -12.51
C LEU A 86 -5.59 -8.80 -14.04
N ALA A 87 -5.80 -7.73 -14.81
CA ALA A 87 -5.62 -7.75 -16.25
C ALA A 87 -4.16 -8.05 -16.63
N HIS A 88 -3.19 -7.46 -15.92
CA HIS A 88 -1.77 -7.75 -16.08
C HIS A 88 -1.44 -9.20 -15.72
N PHE A 89 -1.97 -9.70 -14.61
CA PHE A 89 -1.79 -11.09 -14.21
C PHE A 89 -2.29 -12.07 -15.28
N VAL A 90 -3.48 -11.85 -15.84
CA VAL A 90 -4.01 -12.66 -16.94
C VAL A 90 -3.10 -12.58 -18.17
N ALA A 91 -2.61 -11.39 -18.52
CA ALA A 91 -1.68 -11.24 -19.63
C ALA A 91 -0.36 -12.00 -19.43
N VAL A 92 0.17 -12.05 -18.20
CA VAL A 92 1.36 -12.84 -17.86
C VAL A 92 1.10 -14.34 -17.99
N VAL A 93 -0.01 -14.83 -17.45
CA VAL A 93 -0.38 -16.26 -17.55
C VAL A 93 -0.57 -16.71 -19.00
N GLU A 94 -1.09 -15.83 -19.86
CA GLU A 94 -1.25 -16.08 -21.30
C GLU A 94 0.04 -15.88 -22.12
N GLY A 95 1.17 -15.49 -21.49
CA GLY A 95 2.44 -15.27 -22.17
C GLY A 95 2.48 -13.99 -23.03
N ARG A 96 1.57 -13.04 -22.78
CA ARG A 96 1.48 -11.75 -23.49
C ARG A 96 2.22 -10.61 -22.79
N ALA A 97 2.68 -10.83 -21.55
CA ALA A 97 3.43 -9.85 -20.77
C ALA A 97 4.41 -10.55 -19.81
N GLU A 98 5.44 -9.84 -19.38
CA GLU A 98 6.31 -10.26 -18.28
C GLU A 98 5.79 -9.71 -16.94
N PRO A 99 5.97 -10.42 -15.81
CA PRO A 99 5.55 -9.94 -14.50
C PRO A 99 6.35 -8.68 -14.11
N VAL A 100 5.64 -7.55 -13.97
CA VAL A 100 6.24 -6.29 -13.46
C VAL A 100 6.48 -6.32 -11.95
N VAL A 101 5.75 -7.19 -11.24
CA VAL A 101 5.99 -7.55 -9.84
C VAL A 101 6.30 -9.05 -9.81
N THR A 102 7.50 -9.39 -9.34
CA THR A 102 8.01 -10.75 -9.28
C THR A 102 7.78 -11.38 -7.91
N ALA A 103 7.95 -12.70 -7.81
CA ALA A 103 7.93 -13.39 -6.51
C ALA A 103 9.01 -12.87 -5.54
N ARG A 104 10.14 -12.37 -6.09
CA ARG A 104 11.21 -11.79 -5.27
C ARG A 104 10.79 -10.48 -4.62
N ASP A 105 10.01 -9.65 -5.32
CA ASP A 105 9.51 -8.40 -4.77
C ASP A 105 8.59 -8.66 -3.56
N GLY A 106 7.72 -9.68 -3.66
CA GLY A 106 6.89 -10.14 -2.55
C GLY A 106 7.72 -10.67 -1.37
N LEU A 107 8.78 -11.45 -1.63
CA LEU A 107 9.69 -11.93 -0.60
C LEU A 107 10.38 -10.78 0.14
N GLU A 108 10.90 -9.80 -0.59
CA GLU A 108 11.58 -8.64 -0.01
C GLU A 108 10.62 -7.76 0.81
N ALA A 109 9.38 -7.56 0.33
CA ALA A 109 8.35 -6.83 1.09
C ALA A 109 8.05 -7.51 2.43
N VAL A 110 7.89 -8.83 2.44
CA VAL A 110 7.70 -9.61 3.69
C VAL A 110 8.93 -9.50 4.58
N ARG A 111 10.14 -9.56 4.02
CA ARG A 111 11.40 -9.43 4.77
C ARG A 111 11.50 -8.09 5.48
N VAL A 112 11.15 -6.98 4.81
CA VAL A 112 11.10 -5.64 5.39
C VAL A 112 10.06 -5.56 6.52
N ALA A 113 8.86 -6.11 6.31
CA ALA A 113 7.81 -6.12 7.33
C ALA A 113 8.24 -6.88 8.59
N LEU A 114 8.86 -8.04 8.43
CA LEU A 114 9.40 -8.83 9.54
C LEU A 114 10.55 -8.10 10.26
N ALA A 115 11.42 -7.41 9.53
CA ALA A 115 12.51 -6.62 10.11
C ALA A 115 11.99 -5.46 10.96
N ALA A 116 10.90 -4.80 10.51
CA ALA A 116 10.21 -3.77 11.27
C ALA A 116 9.58 -4.34 12.56
N ILE A 117 8.96 -5.53 12.49
CA ILE A 117 8.42 -6.23 13.67
C ILE A 117 9.53 -6.57 14.67
N GLU A 118 10.67 -7.05 14.20
CA GLU A 118 11.83 -7.32 15.06
C GLU A 118 12.41 -6.04 15.69
N SER A 119 12.46 -4.94 14.92
CA SER A 119 12.87 -3.63 15.42
C SER A 119 11.92 -3.13 16.52
N MET A 120 10.60 -3.28 16.35
CA MET A 120 9.61 -2.93 17.37
C MET A 120 9.77 -3.78 18.63
N ARG A 121 10.06 -5.08 18.48
CA ARG A 121 10.25 -6.01 19.60
C ARG A 121 11.50 -5.70 20.41
N THR A 122 12.58 -5.32 19.75
CA THR A 122 13.90 -5.09 20.38
C THR A 122 14.16 -3.65 20.77
N GLY A 123 13.39 -2.70 20.22
CA GLY A 123 13.63 -1.27 20.37
C GLY A 123 14.90 -0.78 19.66
N ARG A 124 15.42 -1.54 18.68
CA ARG A 124 16.66 -1.24 17.96
C ARG A 124 16.48 -1.37 16.46
N PRO A 125 17.17 -0.57 15.64
CA PRO A 125 17.13 -0.74 14.19
C PRO A 125 17.63 -2.11 13.75
N THR A 126 16.95 -2.69 12.75
CA THR A 126 17.34 -3.95 12.10
C THR A 126 18.08 -3.66 10.79
N THR A 127 19.28 -4.21 10.61
CA THR A 127 20.03 -4.10 9.35
C THR A 127 19.54 -5.14 8.35
N MET A 128 18.98 -4.69 7.22
CA MET A 128 18.39 -5.59 6.22
C MET A 128 19.36 -6.60 5.61
N ARG A 129 20.65 -6.24 5.47
CA ARG A 129 21.68 -7.14 4.93
C ARG A 129 21.84 -8.43 5.75
N ASP A 130 21.60 -8.34 7.06
CA ASP A 130 21.86 -9.43 8.01
C ASP A 130 20.56 -10.11 8.46
N PHE A 131 19.40 -9.69 7.92
CA PHE A 131 18.09 -10.12 8.37
C PHE A 131 17.39 -11.01 7.35
N GLY A 132 17.07 -12.25 7.73
CA GLY A 132 16.23 -13.14 6.94
C GLY A 132 16.90 -13.82 5.74
N GLY A 133 18.23 -13.75 5.61
CA GLY A 133 19.03 -14.44 4.58
C GLY A 133 19.84 -13.52 3.68
#